data_AF-A0A7S2KIV5-F1
#
_entry.id   AF-A0A7S2KIV5-F1
#
_cell.length_a   1.000
_cell.length_b   1.000
_cell.length_c   1.000
_cell.angle_alpha   90.00
_cell.angle_beta   90.00
_cell.angle_gamma   90.00
#
_symmetry.space_group_name_H-M   'P 1'
#
loop_
_entity.id
_entity.type
_entity.pdbx_description
1 polymer ?
#
loop_
_entity_poly.entity_id
_entity_poly.type
_entity_poly.pdbx_seq_one_letter_code
_entity_poly.pdbx_strand_id
1 'polypeptide(L)'
;QRRPSAAGAAAADASGKAVIAGRAFLLEGILGTGSFGTVYRAVEQTDAPSDDPKKVAVKEIRCRSDKERKQAEYEATLMQRLTAERIGGGCFRFAPADSEGGSGPSSQPQQRRLCCPELLAHETVAAAPSSWTVLIAMECVPGIPLDEFAKDAKRPFDEGIMMCRELL
;
A
#
# COMPACT_ATOMS: atom_id res chain seq x y z
N GLN A 1 -11.57 10.90 35.03
CA GLN A 1 -12.16 11.37 33.76
C GLN A 1 -12.07 10.22 32.76
N ARG A 2 -13.21 9.62 32.39
CA ARG A 2 -13.29 8.47 31.48
C ARG A 2 -13.19 8.97 30.03
N ARG A 3 -12.15 8.57 29.29
CA ARG A 3 -12.15 8.67 27.82
C ARG A 3 -13.14 7.64 27.27
N PRO A 4 -14.07 8.00 26.37
CA PRO A 4 -14.85 7.00 25.66
C PRO A 4 -13.90 6.26 24.70
N SER A 5 -13.62 5.00 25.01
CA SER A 5 -13.02 4.04 24.09
C SER A 5 -14.08 3.65 23.07
N ALA A 6 -14.23 4.44 22.01
CA ALA A 6 -15.01 4.03 20.86
C ALA A 6 -14.22 2.94 20.11
N ALA A 7 -14.49 1.69 20.47
CA ALA A 7 -14.17 0.53 19.67
C ALA A 7 -15.05 0.57 18.40
N GLY A 8 -14.66 1.39 17.43
CA GLY A 8 -15.23 1.38 16.09
C GLY A 8 -14.55 0.27 15.30
N ALA A 9 -15.02 -0.96 15.47
CA ALA A 9 -14.55 -2.09 14.68
C ALA A 9 -15.04 -1.93 13.23
N ALA A 10 -14.25 -1.27 12.38
CA ALA A 10 -14.53 -1.19 10.95
C ALA A 10 -13.78 -2.31 10.21
N ALA A 11 -14.21 -3.56 10.38
CA ALA A 11 -14.18 -4.45 9.22
C ALA A 11 -14.99 -3.74 8.12
N ALA A 12 -14.61 -3.87 6.84
CA ALA A 12 -15.40 -3.36 5.73
C ALA A 12 -16.87 -3.67 6.00
N ASP A 13 -17.64 -2.65 6.38
CA ASP A 13 -19.00 -2.90 6.82
C ASP A 13 -19.78 -3.37 5.59
N ALA A 14 -20.91 -4.06 5.79
CA ALA A 14 -21.77 -4.42 4.66
C ALA A 14 -22.24 -3.17 3.86
N SER A 15 -22.00 -1.96 4.37
CA SER A 15 -22.29 -0.69 3.71
C SER A 15 -21.21 -0.27 2.70
N GLY A 16 -20.09 -1.01 2.61
CA GLY A 16 -18.98 -0.70 1.72
C GLY A 16 -18.15 0.48 2.20
N LYS A 17 -18.11 0.76 3.51
CA LYS A 17 -17.31 1.83 4.10
C LYS A 17 -16.24 1.26 5.03
N ALA A 18 -15.09 1.92 5.05
CA ALA A 18 -14.00 1.65 5.98
C ALA A 18 -13.57 2.96 6.64
N VAL A 19 -13.36 2.92 7.96
CA VAL A 19 -12.72 4.02 8.70
C VAL A 19 -11.39 3.49 9.21
N ILE A 20 -10.29 4.13 8.78
CA ILE A 20 -8.93 3.69 9.11
C ILE A 20 -8.18 4.89 9.68
N ALA A 21 -7.78 4.80 10.94
CA ALA A 21 -7.11 5.88 11.67
C ALA A 21 -7.86 7.24 11.58
N GLY A 22 -9.19 7.19 11.63
CA GLY A 22 -10.06 8.37 11.55
C GLY A 22 -10.32 8.91 10.14
N ARG A 23 -9.75 8.31 9.09
CA ARG A 23 -10.04 8.66 7.68
C ARG A 23 -11.12 7.73 7.15
N ALA A 24 -12.11 8.28 6.45
CA ALA A 24 -13.22 7.52 5.88
C ALA A 24 -12.95 7.19 4.41
N PHE A 25 -13.25 5.95 4.03
CA PHE A 25 -13.05 5.42 2.68
C PHE A 25 -14.32 4.70 2.23
N LEU A 26 -14.76 4.99 1.00
CA LEU A 26 -15.84 4.27 0.33
C LEU A 26 -15.22 3.19 -0.55
N LEU A 27 -15.46 1.92 -0.23
CA LEU A 27 -14.99 0.76 -0.98
C LEU A 27 -15.89 0.56 -2.22
N GLU A 28 -15.29 0.56 -3.41
CA GLU A 28 -16.00 0.45 -4.69
C GLU A 28 -16.01 -0.99 -5.24
N GLY A 29 -15.00 -1.80 -4.88
CA GLY A 29 -14.89 -3.18 -5.36
C GLY A 29 -13.57 -3.84 -4.98
N ILE A 30 -13.42 -5.13 -5.27
CA ILE A 30 -12.20 -5.89 -5.01
C ILE A 30 -11.23 -5.70 -6.20
N LEU A 31 -10.01 -5.27 -5.92
CA LEU A 31 -8.91 -5.21 -6.88
C LEU A 31 -8.16 -6.54 -6.98
N GLY A 32 -8.07 -7.28 -5.87
CA GLY A 32 -7.42 -8.58 -5.87
C GLY A 32 -7.51 -9.28 -4.52
N THR A 33 -7.27 -10.60 -4.55
CA THR A 33 -7.21 -11.46 -3.36
C THR A 33 -5.93 -12.28 -3.42
N GLY A 34 -5.21 -12.38 -2.32
CA GLY A 34 -4.00 -13.19 -2.21
C GLY A 34 -3.83 -13.81 -0.83
N SER A 35 -2.71 -14.50 -0.64
CA SER A 35 -2.34 -15.09 0.66
C SER A 35 -2.24 -14.07 1.79
N PHE A 36 -1.95 -12.81 1.45
CA PHE A 36 -1.84 -11.70 2.39
C PHE A 36 -3.16 -10.97 2.65
N GLY A 37 -4.28 -11.40 2.05
CA GLY A 37 -5.59 -10.78 2.27
C GLY A 37 -6.25 -10.24 0.99
N THR A 38 -7.19 -9.31 1.18
CA THR A 38 -7.98 -8.74 0.08
C THR A 38 -7.63 -7.28 -0.11
N VAL A 39 -7.50 -6.83 -1.36
CA VAL A 39 -7.27 -5.43 -1.71
C VAL A 39 -8.53 -4.91 -2.39
N TYR A 40 -9.02 -3.77 -1.91
CA TYR A 40 -10.20 -3.08 -2.39
C TYR A 40 -9.81 -1.79 -3.10
N ARG A 41 -10.53 -1.46 -4.17
CA ARG A 41 -10.58 -0.11 -4.74
C ARG A 41 -11.43 0.72 -3.79
N ALA A 42 -10.97 1.92 -3.47
CA ALA A 42 -11.73 2.82 -2.63
C ALA A 42 -11.51 4.28 -3.02
N VAL A 43 -12.36 5.12 -2.46
CA VAL A 43 -12.30 6.57 -2.60
C VAL A 43 -12.28 7.18 -1.21
N GLU A 44 -11.31 8.07 -0.96
CA GLU A 44 -11.26 8.81 0.29
C GLU A 44 -12.43 9.80 0.37
N GLN A 45 -13.18 9.76 1.47
CA GLN A 45 -14.23 10.72 1.77
C GLN A 45 -13.65 11.88 2.59
N THR A 46 -13.72 13.08 2.03
CA THR A 46 -13.33 14.33 2.68
C THR A 46 -14.55 15.20 2.89
N ASP A 47 -14.57 16.00 3.96
CA ASP A 47 -15.70 16.89 4.26
C ASP A 47 -15.90 17.99 3.20
N ALA A 48 -14.83 18.33 2.48
CA ALA A 48 -14.90 19.24 1.34
C ALA A 48 -15.32 18.47 0.08
N PRO A 49 -16.36 18.92 -0.65
CA PRO A 49 -16.64 18.40 -1.97
C PRO A 49 -15.46 18.76 -2.89
N SER A 50 -14.74 17.75 -3.34
CA SER A 50 -13.75 17.84 -4.40
C SER A 50 -14.39 17.36 -5.70
N ASP A 51 -14.14 18.07 -6.81
CA ASP A 51 -14.57 17.64 -8.13
C ASP A 51 -13.90 16.31 -8.55
N ASP A 52 -12.73 16.01 -7.98
CA ASP A 52 -12.00 14.78 -8.26
C ASP A 52 -11.64 14.07 -6.95
N PRO A 53 -12.34 12.98 -6.59
CA PRO A 53 -12.13 12.33 -5.31
C PRO A 53 -10.90 11.41 -5.36
N LYS A 54 -10.09 11.43 -4.29
CA LYS A 54 -8.82 10.69 -4.26
C LYS A 54 -9.06 9.19 -4.25
N LYS A 55 -8.68 8.52 -5.35
CA LYS A 55 -8.72 7.05 -5.46
C LYS A 55 -7.57 6.43 -4.66
N VAL A 56 -7.90 5.41 -3.89
CA VAL A 56 -6.97 4.71 -3.01
C VAL A 56 -7.19 3.20 -3.11
N ALA A 57 -6.21 2.43 -2.63
CA ALA A 57 -6.35 1.00 -2.42
C ALA A 57 -6.39 0.72 -0.91
N VAL A 58 -7.31 -0.15 -0.47
CA VAL A 58 -7.41 -0.58 0.93
C VAL A 58 -7.13 -2.07 1.01
N LYS A 59 -6.08 -2.47 1.74
CA LYS A 59 -5.75 -3.88 1.98
C LYS A 59 -6.28 -4.32 3.35
N GLU A 60 -7.08 -5.39 3.36
CA GLU A 60 -7.58 -6.06 4.56
C GLU A 60 -6.81 -7.37 4.77
N ILE A 61 -6.09 -7.46 5.89
CA ILE A 61 -5.29 -8.63 6.27
C ILE A 61 -5.87 -9.24 7.54
N ARG A 62 -6.38 -10.47 7.45
CA ARG A 62 -6.92 -11.20 8.61
C ARG A 62 -5.82 -12.01 9.26
N CYS A 63 -5.57 -11.76 10.54
CA CYS A 63 -4.51 -12.40 11.32
C CYS A 63 -5.13 -13.30 12.39
N ARG A 64 -4.64 -14.53 12.49
CA ARG A 64 -5.03 -15.55 13.48
C ARG A 64 -3.98 -15.77 14.56
N SER A 65 -2.83 -15.10 14.44
CA SER A 65 -1.76 -15.11 15.42
C SER A 65 -1.13 -13.74 15.57
N ASP A 66 -0.47 -13.51 16.71
CA ASP A 66 0.31 -12.31 16.97
C ASP A 66 1.45 -12.14 15.95
N LYS A 67 2.04 -13.25 15.49
CA LYS A 67 3.10 -13.24 14.48
C LYS A 67 2.60 -12.70 13.14
N GLU A 68 1.46 -13.18 12.67
CA GLU A 68 0.82 -12.70 11.43
C GLU A 68 0.45 -11.22 11.55
N ARG A 69 -0.10 -10.80 12.70
CA ARG A 69 -0.41 -9.39 12.98
C ARG A 69 0.83 -8.52 12.87
N LYS A 70 1.92 -8.89 13.55
CA LYS A 70 3.19 -8.14 13.49
C LYS A 70 3.77 -8.08 12.08
N GLN A 71 3.65 -9.15 11.31
CA GLN A 71 4.08 -9.17 9.91
C GLN A 71 3.26 -8.20 9.05
N ALA A 72 1.94 -8.16 9.23
CA ALA A 72 1.05 -7.23 8.54
C ALA A 72 1.32 -5.76 8.93
N GLU A 73 1.54 -5.48 10.22
CA GLU A 73 1.91 -4.14 10.72
C GLU A 73 3.29 -3.70 10.20
N TYR A 74 4.21 -4.65 10.02
CA TYR A 74 5.53 -4.37 9.43
C TYR A 74 5.41 -3.89 7.99
N GLU A 75 4.47 -4.40 7.20
CA GLU A 75 4.22 -3.94 5.82
C GLU A 75 3.86 -2.45 5.79
N ALA A 76 2.94 -2.01 6.66
CA ALA A 76 2.59 -0.60 6.79
C ALA A 76 3.79 0.25 7.24
N THR A 77 4.53 -0.23 8.25
CA THR A 77 5.73 0.47 8.75
C THR A 77 6.79 0.64 7.66
N LEU A 78 6.98 -0.38 6.82
CA LEU A 78 7.95 -0.33 5.71
C LEU A 78 7.53 0.70 4.66
N MET A 79 6.26 0.71 4.24
CA MET A 79 5.74 1.71 3.30
C MET A 79 5.85 3.14 3.84
N GLN A 80 5.61 3.34 5.14
CA GLN A 80 5.79 4.64 5.78
C GLN A 80 7.23 5.15 5.68
N ARG A 81 8.22 4.27 5.95
CA ARG A 81 9.64 4.61 5.87
C ARG A 81 10.06 4.95 4.44
N LEU A 82 9.67 4.11 3.48
CA LEU A 82 9.99 4.32 2.06
C LEU A 82 9.37 5.63 1.52
N THR A 83 8.18 6.00 2.00
CA THR A 83 7.53 7.27 1.65
C THR A 83 8.28 8.47 2.24
N ALA A 84 8.68 8.40 3.51
CA ALA A 84 9.41 9.47 4.18
C ALA A 84 10.76 9.76 3.50
N GLU A 85 11.47 8.72 3.07
CA GLU A 85 12.73 8.84 2.35
C GLU A 85 12.57 9.46 0.96
N ARG A 86 11.48 9.15 0.26
CA ARG A 86 11.13 9.76 -1.04
C ARG A 86 10.99 11.27 -0.92
N ILE A 87 10.36 11.76 0.16
CA ILE A 87 10.15 13.19 0.41
C ILE A 87 11.44 13.85 0.87
N GLY A 88 12.26 13.17 1.68
CA GLY A 88 13.50 13.70 2.24
C GLY A 88 14.69 13.77 1.26
N GLY A 89 14.54 13.37 0.00
CA GLY A 89 15.65 13.28 -0.96
C GLY A 89 16.74 12.27 -0.57
N GLY A 90 16.44 11.40 0.40
CA GLY A 90 17.36 10.42 0.95
C GLY A 90 17.52 9.25 -0.02
N CYS A 91 18.65 9.19 -0.70
CA CYS A 91 19.01 8.04 -1.53
C CYS A 91 19.17 6.81 -0.63
N PHE A 92 18.24 5.85 -0.69
CA PHE A 92 18.51 4.50 -0.22
C PHE A 92 19.58 3.90 -1.12
N ARG A 93 20.85 4.10 -0.78
CA ARG A 93 21.93 3.33 -1.35
C ARG A 93 21.83 1.95 -0.72
N PHE A 94 21.25 0.98 -1.44
CA PHE A 94 21.85 -0.34 -1.40
C PHE A 94 23.27 -0.14 -1.91
N ALA A 95 24.20 0.17 -1.00
CA ALA A 95 25.61 0.09 -1.32
C ALA A 95 25.85 -1.39 -1.62
N PRO A 96 26.16 -1.79 -2.87
CA PRO A 96 26.84 -3.06 -3.02
C PRO A 96 28.12 -2.91 -2.20
N ALA A 97 28.23 -3.69 -1.14
CA ALA A 97 29.54 -3.96 -0.56
C ALA A 97 30.40 -4.47 -1.73
N ASP A 98 31.62 -3.93 -1.86
CA ASP A 98 32.69 -4.54 -2.64
C ASP A 98 32.76 -4.19 -4.15
N SER A 99 32.82 -2.91 -4.50
CA SER A 99 33.36 -2.51 -5.82
C SER A 99 34.30 -1.32 -5.69
N GLU A 100 35.51 -1.61 -5.24
CA GLU A 100 36.67 -0.72 -5.38
C GLU A 100 37.20 -0.77 -6.82
N GLY A 101 37.46 0.39 -7.42
CA GLY A 101 38.37 0.52 -8.57
C GLY A 101 37.71 0.68 -9.94
N GLY A 102 37.32 1.91 -10.28
CA GLY A 102 36.90 2.24 -11.64
C GLY A 102 36.61 3.72 -11.84
N SER A 103 37.66 4.55 -11.96
CA SER A 103 37.58 5.96 -12.31
C SER A 103 37.18 6.13 -13.78
N GLY A 104 35.90 5.98 -14.09
CA GLY A 104 35.30 6.25 -15.40
C GLY A 104 34.38 7.47 -15.38
N PRO A 105 34.15 8.14 -16.53
CA PRO A 105 33.41 9.41 -16.59
C PRO A 105 31.95 9.26 -16.14
N SER A 106 31.65 10.05 -15.10
CA SER A 106 30.36 10.41 -14.49
C SER A 106 29.08 10.17 -15.31
N SER A 107 28.64 8.93 -15.42
CA SER A 107 27.22 8.62 -15.55
C SER A 107 26.61 8.78 -14.16
N GLN A 108 25.84 9.86 -13.95
CA GLN A 108 25.07 10.02 -12.71
C GLN A 108 24.29 8.71 -12.48
N PRO A 109 24.44 8.05 -11.31
CA PRO A 109 23.71 6.83 -11.03
C PRO A 109 22.24 7.20 -11.14
N GLN A 110 21.56 6.68 -12.17
CA GLN A 110 20.12 6.78 -12.31
C GLN A 110 19.53 6.14 -11.06
N GLN A 111 19.19 6.98 -10.07
CA GLN A 111 18.58 6.55 -8.83
C GLN A 111 17.32 5.81 -9.21
N ARG A 112 17.31 4.49 -9.02
CA ARG A 112 16.14 3.66 -9.25
C ARG A 112 15.09 4.12 -8.26
N ARG A 113 14.10 4.88 -8.74
CA ARG A 113 12.95 5.27 -7.93
C ARG A 113 12.22 4.00 -7.53
N LEU A 114 12.17 3.71 -6.23
CA LEU A 114 11.33 2.64 -5.72
C LEU A 114 9.87 3.03 -5.96
N CYS A 115 9.14 2.23 -6.72
CA CYS A 115 7.73 2.47 -7.05
C CYS A 115 6.79 2.01 -5.91
N CYS A 116 7.15 2.25 -4.66
CA CYS A 116 6.32 1.87 -3.51
C CYS A 116 5.10 2.81 -3.38
N PRO A 117 3.87 2.30 -3.25
CA PRO A 117 2.67 3.09 -2.98
C PRO A 117 2.88 3.96 -1.75
N GLU A 118 2.39 5.20 -1.81
CA GLU A 118 2.30 6.05 -0.64
C GLU A 118 1.37 5.41 0.41
N LEU A 119 1.85 5.29 1.66
CA LEU A 119 0.99 4.91 2.78
C LEU A 119 0.12 6.12 3.18
N LEU A 120 -1.19 5.94 3.21
CA LEU A 120 -2.15 6.97 3.63
C LEU A 120 -2.58 6.79 5.08
N ALA A 121 -2.94 5.58 5.47
CA ALA A 121 -3.32 5.25 6.84
C ALA A 121 -3.19 3.74 7.09
N HIS A 122 -3.05 3.34 8.34
CA HIS A 122 -3.23 1.95 8.72
C HIS A 122 -3.81 1.84 10.13
N GLU A 123 -4.52 0.74 10.39
CA GLU A 123 -5.12 0.47 11.69
C GLU A 123 -5.19 -1.04 11.93
N THR A 124 -5.02 -1.45 13.18
CA THR A 124 -5.21 -2.84 13.61
C THR A 124 -6.44 -2.93 14.49
N VAL A 125 -7.44 -3.68 14.04
CA VAL A 125 -8.72 -3.88 14.73
C VAL A 125 -8.75 -5.29 15.32
N ALA A 126 -9.11 -5.43 16.60
CA ALA A 126 -9.38 -6.73 17.20
C ALA A 126 -10.72 -7.27 16.67
N ALA A 127 -10.71 -8.43 16.04
CA ALA A 127 -11.91 -9.06 15.47
C ALA A 127 -12.52 -10.11 16.42
N ALA A 128 -11.68 -10.84 17.16
CA ALA A 128 -12.07 -11.81 18.19
C ALA A 128 -10.95 -11.91 19.25
N PRO A 129 -11.12 -12.70 20.34
CA PRO A 129 -10.12 -12.79 21.43
C PRO A 129 -8.69 -13.14 21.00
N SER A 130 -8.53 -13.79 19.84
CA SER A 130 -7.24 -14.19 19.28
C SER A 130 -7.13 -13.93 17.78
N SER A 131 -7.91 -12.98 17.25
CA SER A 131 -7.85 -12.60 15.85
C SER A 131 -7.91 -11.09 15.67
N TRP A 132 -7.21 -10.63 14.64
CA TRP A 132 -7.09 -9.23 14.30
C TRP A 132 -7.31 -9.04 12.81
N THR A 133 -7.70 -7.84 12.44
CA THR A 133 -7.71 -7.38 11.06
C THR A 133 -6.82 -6.16 10.98
N VAL A 134 -5.78 -6.22 10.14
CA VAL A 134 -4.94 -5.07 9.81
C VAL A 134 -5.47 -4.47 8.52
N LEU A 135 -5.78 -3.18 8.55
CA LEU A 135 -6.25 -2.39 7.42
C LEU A 135 -5.16 -1.42 7.02
N ILE A 136 -4.87 -1.37 5.72
CA ILE A 136 -3.84 -0.49 5.16
C ILE A 136 -4.44 0.27 3.98
N ALA A 137 -4.58 1.58 4.11
CA ALA A 137 -4.94 2.47 3.02
C ALA A 137 -3.68 3.02 2.36
N MET A 138 -3.57 2.87 1.05
CA MET A 138 -2.41 3.25 0.26
C MET A 138 -2.82 3.84 -1.10
N GLU A 139 -1.87 4.48 -1.77
CA GLU A 139 -2.04 4.94 -3.15
C GLU A 139 -2.53 3.82 -4.07
N CYS A 140 -3.54 4.13 -4.89
CA CYS A 140 -3.98 3.20 -5.94
C CYS A 140 -3.04 3.31 -7.14
N VAL A 141 -2.18 2.32 -7.34
CA VAL A 141 -1.27 2.29 -8.49
C VAL A 141 -2.07 2.03 -9.78
N PRO A 142 -1.99 2.91 -10.79
CA PRO A 142 -2.67 2.70 -12.06
C PRO A 142 -2.02 1.56 -12.85
N GLY A 143 -2.83 0.84 -13.63
CA GLY A 143 -2.36 -0.24 -14.50
C GLY A 143 -3.11 -1.55 -14.25
N ILE A 144 -2.58 -2.63 -14.81
CA ILE A 144 -3.05 -4.00 -14.56
C ILE A 144 -2.00 -4.78 -13.77
N PRO A 145 -2.39 -5.73 -12.90
CA PRO A 145 -1.44 -6.61 -12.24
C PRO A 145 -0.55 -7.35 -13.24
N LEU A 146 0.70 -7.61 -12.87
CA LEU A 146 1.67 -8.27 -13.75
C LEU A 146 1.18 -9.67 -14.20
N ASP A 147 0.51 -10.41 -13.32
CA ASP A 147 -0.07 -11.72 -13.64
C ASP A 147 -1.14 -11.64 -14.73
N GLU A 148 -1.90 -10.54 -14.78
CA GLU A 148 -2.89 -10.31 -15.82
C GLU A 148 -2.22 -9.84 -17.11
N PHE A 149 -1.22 -8.96 -17.01
CA PHE A 149 -0.42 -8.52 -18.14
C PHE A 149 0.27 -9.71 -18.83
N ALA A 150 0.90 -10.60 -18.06
CA ALA A 150 1.66 -11.74 -18.56
C ALA A 150 0.79 -12.81 -19.26
N LYS A 151 -0.52 -12.86 -18.96
CA LYS A 151 -1.45 -13.77 -19.65
C LYS A 151 -1.67 -13.40 -21.10
N ASP A 152 -1.39 -12.15 -21.49
CA ASP A 152 -1.62 -11.64 -22.82
C ASP A 152 -0.30 -11.50 -23.60
N ALA A 153 0.34 -12.65 -23.86
CA ALA A 153 1.65 -12.77 -24.51
C ALA A 153 1.72 -12.19 -25.96
N LYS A 154 0.59 -11.69 -26.49
CA LYS A 154 0.49 -11.10 -27.83
C LYS A 154 0.37 -9.57 -27.82
N ARG A 155 0.32 -8.91 -26.66
CA ARG A 155 0.26 -7.45 -26.64
C ARG A 155 1.58 -6.88 -27.17
N PRO A 156 1.56 -6.03 -28.21
CA PRO A 156 2.73 -5.23 -28.52
C PRO A 156 3.07 -4.42 -27.27
N PHE A 157 4.36 -4.35 -26.92
CA PHE A 157 4.85 -3.43 -25.91
C PHE A 157 4.64 -2.00 -26.45
N ASP A 158 3.43 -1.47 -26.34
CA ASP A 158 3.19 -0.05 -26.51
C ASP A 158 3.76 0.66 -25.29
N GLU A 159 4.72 1.56 -25.51
CA GLU A 159 5.46 2.33 -24.48
C GLU A 159 4.57 3.17 -23.54
N GLY A 160 3.25 3.20 -23.75
CA GLY A 160 2.29 3.99 -22.98
C GLY A 160 1.70 3.32 -21.73
N ILE A 161 1.86 2.00 -21.54
CA ILE A 161 1.36 1.30 -20.33
C ILE A 161 2.53 1.08 -19.37
N MET A 162 2.74 2.02 -18.46
CA MET A 162 3.74 1.87 -17.39
C MET A 162 3.43 0.65 -16.53
N MET A 163 4.37 -0.30 -16.51
CA MET A 163 4.32 -1.49 -15.67
C MET A 163 4.32 -1.14 -14.18
N CYS A 164 3.39 -1.72 -13.43
CA CYS A 164 3.54 -1.96 -11.99
C CYS A 164 4.74 -2.90 -11.80
N ARG A 165 5.94 -2.34 -11.68
CA ARG A 165 7.17 -3.07 -11.39
C ARG A 165 7.08 -3.61 -9.96
N GLU A 166 7.36 -4.90 -9.79
CA GLU A 166 7.23 -5.68 -8.54
C GLU A 166 7.60 -4.90 -7.27
N LEU A 167 6.69 -4.95 -6.29
CA LEU A 167 6.98 -4.66 -4.89
C LEU A 167 6.90 -5.97 -4.13
N LEU A 168 8.08 -6.54 -3.87
CA LEU A 168 8.31 -7.55 -2.86
C LEU A 168 9.35 -7.00 -1.89
#